data_AF-A0A9R0YDL3-F1
#
_entry.id   AF-A0A9R0YDL3-F1
#
_cell.length_a   1.000
_cell.length_b   1.000
_cell.length_c   1.000
_cell.angle_alpha   90.00
_cell.angle_beta   90.00
_cell.angle_gamma   90.00
#
_symmetry.space_group_name_H-M   'P 1'
#
loop_
_entity.id
_entity.type
_entity.pdbx_description
1 polymer ?
#
loop_
_entity_poly.entity_id
_entity_poly.type
_entity_poly.pdbx_seq_one_letter_code
_entity_poly.pdbx_strand_id
1 'polypeptide(L)'
;MALVPLPRSPSSPCFPGCVEWILQNQHDNGSWGIHEADSSAKKDLLLSTLACVVALKKWNIGLEHIRRGLSFIERNISIAMNKIDTPIGFDIIFPSLLSTAIGIGLELTIPQTDVDGILHLREEELKRLAGDKSCGKDAYMAYIAEGLGNQLDWNETMKFQRKNGSFFDSPSTTAASVIFNYDEKALQYLDLLVSHFGSAVPTVYPINIQFQLSLVDSLQKVGIYKQFSSEINDILDMTYSLWLQRDEKIVLDITTCAMAFRLLRMNGYDVSSDGMSHVAELSSFTSSLKGYLNDTKCILELYKASKLCLSEDDVILDNIAIWSASLLKEKLCSNEVQREPIFAEVLS
;
A
#
# COMPACT_ATOMS: atom_id res chain seq x y z
N MET A 1 -0.47 -10.93 -9.90
CA MET A 1 0.25 -12.20 -10.17
C MET A 1 -0.52 -13.16 -11.07
N ALA A 2 -1.61 -13.77 -10.61
CA ALA A 2 -2.32 -14.81 -11.39
C ALA A 2 -2.83 -14.33 -12.78
N LEU A 3 -3.00 -13.03 -12.98
CA LEU A 3 -3.41 -12.43 -14.26
C LEU A 3 -2.27 -12.23 -15.27
N VAL A 4 -1.00 -12.35 -14.86
CA VAL A 4 0.15 -12.08 -15.74
C VAL A 4 0.24 -13.17 -16.82
N PRO A 5 0.12 -12.81 -18.11
CA PRO A 5 0.23 -13.78 -19.20
C PRO A 5 1.67 -14.19 -19.45
N LEU A 6 1.87 -15.42 -19.91
CA LEU A 6 3.20 -15.85 -20.37
C LEU A 6 3.58 -15.05 -21.63
N PRO A 7 4.79 -14.44 -21.70
CA PRO A 7 5.17 -13.54 -22.80
C PRO A 7 5.01 -14.11 -24.21
N ARG A 8 5.22 -15.43 -24.36
CA ARG A 8 5.17 -16.14 -25.65
C ARG A 8 3.90 -16.99 -25.82
N SER A 9 3.02 -17.01 -24.82
CA SER A 9 1.75 -17.74 -24.85
C SER A 9 0.71 -17.01 -24.00
N PRO A 10 0.07 -15.96 -24.55
CA PRO A 10 -0.85 -15.12 -23.78
C PRO A 10 -2.14 -15.84 -23.34
N SER A 11 -2.34 -17.07 -23.80
CA SER A 11 -3.40 -17.99 -23.37
C SER A 11 -3.05 -18.78 -22.11
N SER A 12 -1.86 -18.61 -21.53
CA SER A 12 -1.41 -19.32 -20.34
C SER A 12 -0.89 -18.37 -19.25
N PRO A 13 -1.10 -18.68 -17.96
CA PRO A 13 -0.55 -17.88 -16.88
C PRO A 13 0.97 -18.02 -16.82
N CYS A 14 1.67 -16.89 -16.61
CA CYS A 14 3.10 -16.89 -16.32
C CYS A 14 3.39 -17.58 -14.96
N PHE A 15 2.46 -17.44 -14.01
CA PHE A 15 2.56 -17.98 -12.66
C PHE A 15 1.41 -18.96 -12.36
N PRO A 16 1.44 -20.20 -12.88
CA PRO A 16 0.37 -21.18 -12.67
C PRO A 16 0.17 -21.56 -11.21
N GLY A 17 1.23 -21.53 -10.39
CA GLY A 17 1.12 -21.76 -8.94
C GLY A 17 0.16 -20.77 -8.28
N CYS A 18 0.23 -19.48 -8.62
CA CYS A 18 -0.69 -18.47 -8.08
C CYS A 18 -2.14 -18.73 -8.42
N VAL A 19 -2.40 -19.32 -9.59
CA VAL A 19 -3.74 -19.71 -10.00
C VAL A 19 -4.23 -20.90 -9.17
N GLU A 20 -3.37 -21.88 -8.93
CA GLU A 20 -3.67 -23.04 -8.07
C GLU A 20 -3.94 -22.62 -6.62
N TRP A 21 -3.17 -21.66 -6.09
CA TRP A 21 -3.41 -21.14 -4.75
C TRP A 21 -4.80 -20.50 -4.63
N ILE A 22 -5.27 -19.77 -5.64
CA ILE A 22 -6.62 -19.20 -5.64
C ILE A 22 -7.66 -20.32 -5.54
N LEU A 23 -7.51 -21.42 -6.28
CA LEU A 23 -8.43 -22.57 -6.23
C LEU A 23 -8.46 -23.22 -4.83
N GLN A 24 -7.32 -23.30 -4.15
CA GLN A 24 -7.20 -24.01 -2.87
C GLN A 24 -7.58 -23.17 -1.64
N ASN A 25 -7.72 -21.84 -1.77
CA ASN A 25 -7.82 -20.93 -0.62
C ASN A 25 -9.09 -20.05 -0.64
N GLN A 26 -10.17 -20.52 -1.27
CA GLN A 26 -11.48 -19.88 -1.16
C GLN A 26 -12.12 -20.23 0.19
N HIS A 27 -12.63 -19.22 0.90
CA HIS A 27 -13.39 -19.42 2.15
C HIS A 27 -14.73 -20.09 1.90
N ASP A 28 -15.31 -20.69 2.94
CA ASP A 28 -16.62 -21.37 2.86
C ASP A 28 -17.74 -20.44 2.36
N ASN A 29 -17.72 -19.17 2.79
CA ASN A 29 -18.68 -18.14 2.37
C ASN A 29 -18.53 -17.69 0.91
N GLY A 30 -17.46 -18.12 0.22
CA GLY A 30 -17.13 -17.80 -1.17
C GLY A 30 -16.11 -16.68 -1.36
N SER A 31 -15.64 -16.01 -0.31
CA SER A 31 -14.68 -14.91 -0.42
C SER A 31 -13.22 -15.37 -0.44
N TRP A 32 -12.33 -14.44 -0.80
CA TRP A 32 -10.89 -14.53 -0.57
C TRP A 32 -10.41 -13.34 0.27
N GLY A 33 -9.36 -13.54 1.06
CA GLY A 33 -8.73 -12.51 1.89
C GLY A 33 -8.56 -12.96 3.34
N ILE A 34 -8.23 -12.03 4.24
CA ILE A 34 -8.05 -12.34 5.66
C ILE A 34 -9.41 -12.28 6.35
N HIS A 35 -9.85 -13.38 6.95
CA HIS A 35 -11.07 -13.43 7.74
C HIS A 35 -10.75 -13.01 9.18
N GLU A 36 -11.25 -11.85 9.62
CA GLU A 36 -11.21 -11.46 11.03
C GLU A 36 -12.41 -12.05 11.78
N ALA A 37 -12.27 -12.26 13.09
CA ALA A 37 -13.30 -12.91 13.91
C ALA A 37 -14.60 -12.08 14.04
N ASP A 38 -14.52 -10.75 13.84
CA ASP A 38 -15.67 -9.84 13.92
C ASP A 38 -16.27 -9.62 12.52
N SER A 39 -17.36 -10.34 12.27
CA SER A 39 -17.98 -10.63 10.98
C SER A 39 -18.79 -9.47 10.38
N SER A 40 -18.14 -8.51 9.74
CA SER A 40 -18.75 -7.72 8.66
C SER A 40 -17.89 -7.79 7.41
N ALA A 41 -18.55 -7.89 6.23
CA ALA A 41 -17.82 -7.88 4.98
C ALA A 41 -17.16 -6.50 4.77
N LYS A 42 -15.86 -6.50 4.54
CA LYS A 42 -15.04 -5.30 4.33
C LYS A 42 -14.74 -5.12 2.84
N LYS A 43 -14.42 -3.89 2.44
CA LYS A 43 -13.99 -3.55 1.07
C LYS A 43 -12.82 -4.42 0.59
N ASP A 44 -11.87 -4.76 1.47
CA ASP A 44 -10.72 -5.61 1.13
C ASP A 44 -11.12 -7.03 0.72
N LEU A 45 -12.11 -7.63 1.40
CA LEU A 45 -12.65 -8.94 1.03
C LEU A 45 -13.37 -8.88 -0.31
N LEU A 46 -14.13 -7.81 -0.56
CA LEU A 46 -14.83 -7.60 -1.82
C LEU A 46 -13.85 -7.47 -3.00
N LEU A 47 -12.80 -6.65 -2.83
CA LEU A 47 -11.74 -6.47 -3.83
C LEU A 47 -10.96 -7.76 -4.08
N SER A 48 -10.53 -8.44 -3.01
CA SER A 48 -9.77 -9.70 -3.11
C SER A 48 -10.59 -10.78 -3.81
N THR A 49 -11.88 -10.89 -3.49
CA THR A 49 -12.80 -11.86 -4.10
C THR A 49 -12.98 -11.58 -5.58
N LEU A 50 -13.24 -10.32 -5.96
CA LEU A 50 -13.39 -9.96 -7.36
C LEU A 50 -12.10 -10.19 -8.15
N ALA A 51 -10.93 -9.92 -7.56
CA ALA A 51 -9.63 -10.18 -8.21
C ALA A 51 -9.40 -11.67 -8.47
N CYS A 52 -9.75 -12.53 -7.50
CA CYS A 52 -9.68 -13.98 -7.65
C CYS A 52 -10.65 -14.49 -8.73
N VAL A 53 -11.90 -14.02 -8.71
CA VAL A 53 -12.90 -14.38 -9.72
C VAL A 53 -12.47 -13.99 -11.13
N VAL A 54 -11.95 -12.76 -11.31
CA VAL A 54 -11.44 -12.27 -12.60
C VAL A 54 -10.23 -13.11 -13.06
N ALA A 55 -9.32 -13.48 -12.15
CA ALA A 55 -8.19 -14.34 -12.47
C ALA A 55 -8.63 -15.75 -12.91
N LEU A 56 -9.56 -16.38 -12.21
CA LEU A 56 -10.09 -17.71 -12.57
C LEU A 56 -10.82 -17.67 -13.91
N LYS A 57 -11.63 -16.63 -14.15
CA LYS A 57 -12.33 -16.45 -15.42
C LYS A 57 -11.37 -16.23 -16.58
N LYS A 58 -10.30 -15.44 -16.38
CA LYS A 58 -9.30 -15.16 -17.42
C LYS A 58 -8.69 -16.45 -18.00
N TRP A 59 -8.54 -17.49 -17.19
CA TRP A 59 -7.99 -18.79 -17.60
C TRP A 59 -9.07 -19.87 -17.81
N ASN A 60 -10.35 -19.52 -17.67
CA ASN A 60 -11.51 -20.42 -17.81
C ASN A 60 -11.43 -21.69 -16.96
N ILE A 61 -11.14 -21.52 -15.67
CA ILE A 61 -10.96 -22.61 -14.68
C ILE A 61 -11.76 -22.30 -13.41
N GLY A 62 -12.03 -23.34 -12.60
CA GLY A 62 -12.63 -23.15 -11.28
C GLY A 62 -14.05 -22.60 -11.32
N LEU A 63 -14.91 -23.08 -12.22
CA LEU A 63 -16.29 -22.58 -12.41
C LEU A 63 -17.10 -22.49 -11.10
N GLU A 64 -16.99 -23.49 -10.23
CA GLU A 64 -17.69 -23.48 -8.94
C GLU A 64 -17.13 -22.41 -7.98
N HIS A 65 -15.81 -22.18 -8.00
CA HIS A 65 -15.18 -21.11 -7.21
C HIS A 65 -15.63 -19.73 -7.71
N ILE A 66 -15.71 -19.56 -9.03
CA ILE A 66 -16.28 -18.35 -9.67
C ILE A 66 -17.72 -18.14 -9.17
N ARG A 67 -18.57 -19.16 -9.26
CA ARG A 67 -19.98 -19.07 -8.85
C ARG A 67 -20.14 -18.66 -7.38
N ARG A 68 -19.36 -19.27 -6.48
CA ARG A 68 -19.37 -18.95 -5.05
C ARG A 68 -18.83 -17.54 -4.77
N GLY A 69 -17.79 -17.13 -5.48
CA GLY A 69 -17.21 -15.78 -5.37
C GLY A 69 -18.16 -14.69 -5.86
N LEU A 70 -18.80 -14.90 -7.01
CA LEU A 70 -19.85 -14.01 -7.53
C LEU A 70 -21.00 -13.88 -6.53
N SER A 71 -21.48 -15.01 -5.99
CA SER A 71 -22.53 -15.00 -4.98
C SER A 71 -22.14 -14.21 -3.72
N PHE A 72 -20.87 -14.26 -3.30
CA PHE A 72 -20.38 -13.43 -2.21
C PHE A 72 -20.37 -11.94 -2.59
N ILE A 73 -19.88 -11.59 -3.78
CA ILE A 73 -19.83 -10.20 -4.28
C ILE A 73 -21.24 -9.61 -4.35
N GLU A 74 -22.18 -10.33 -4.96
CA GLU A 74 -23.57 -9.90 -5.13
C GLU A 74 -24.27 -9.63 -3.80
N ARG A 75 -24.06 -10.51 -2.80
CA ARG A 75 -24.61 -10.32 -1.44
C ARG A 75 -24.03 -9.11 -0.71
N ASN A 76 -22.84 -8.65 -1.10
CA ASN A 76 -22.06 -7.64 -0.37
C ASN A 76 -21.75 -6.40 -1.21
N ILE A 77 -22.34 -6.25 -2.40
CA ILE A 77 -21.96 -5.21 -3.37
C ILE A 77 -22.18 -3.79 -2.85
N SER A 78 -23.18 -3.60 -1.98
CA SER A 78 -23.49 -2.31 -1.36
C SER A 78 -22.32 -1.73 -0.55
N ILE A 79 -21.40 -2.57 -0.06
CA ILE A 79 -20.20 -2.15 0.67
C ILE A 79 -19.25 -1.35 -0.23
N ALA A 80 -19.23 -1.61 -1.55
CA ALA A 80 -18.38 -0.88 -2.48
C ALA A 80 -18.67 0.63 -2.49
N MET A 81 -19.93 1.01 -2.24
CA MET A 81 -20.38 2.41 -2.26
C MET A 81 -20.25 3.13 -0.90
N ASN A 82 -19.89 2.42 0.18
CA ASN A 82 -19.68 3.05 1.48
C ASN A 82 -18.43 3.96 1.43
N LYS A 83 -18.48 5.16 2.02
CA LYS A 83 -17.34 6.09 2.05
C LYS A 83 -16.43 5.92 3.27
N ILE A 84 -16.82 5.08 4.22
CA ILE A 84 -16.08 4.82 5.46
C ILE A 84 -15.02 3.74 5.21
N ASP A 85 -13.83 3.92 5.81
CA ASP A 85 -12.72 2.94 5.81
C ASP A 85 -12.35 2.40 4.43
N THR A 86 -12.18 3.30 3.46
CA THR A 86 -11.81 2.94 2.08
C THR A 86 -10.33 2.61 1.97
N PRO A 87 -9.96 1.39 1.52
CA PRO A 87 -8.57 1.04 1.23
C PRO A 87 -7.97 1.96 0.16
N ILE A 88 -6.66 2.18 0.23
CA ILE A 88 -5.95 3.07 -0.71
C ILE A 88 -6.19 2.59 -2.14
N GLY A 89 -6.67 3.50 -3.01
CA GLY A 89 -6.93 3.22 -4.42
C GLY A 89 -8.20 2.42 -4.72
N PHE A 90 -8.98 2.00 -3.71
CA PHE A 90 -10.16 1.16 -3.92
C PHE A 90 -11.15 1.78 -4.92
N ASP A 91 -11.43 3.08 -4.81
CA ASP A 91 -12.40 3.80 -5.67
C ASP A 91 -11.95 3.89 -7.15
N ILE A 92 -10.71 3.49 -7.46
CA ILE A 92 -10.21 3.31 -8.83
C ILE A 92 -10.09 1.82 -9.17
N ILE A 93 -9.44 1.04 -8.31
CA ILE A 93 -9.08 -0.35 -8.58
C ILE A 93 -10.33 -1.23 -8.67
N PHE A 94 -11.24 -1.13 -7.69
CA PHE A 94 -12.41 -2.01 -7.64
C PHE A 94 -13.36 -1.77 -8.82
N PRO A 95 -13.76 -0.52 -9.15
CA PRO A 95 -14.64 -0.30 -10.30
C PRO A 95 -13.97 -0.67 -11.63
N SER A 96 -12.66 -0.42 -11.81
CA SER A 96 -11.92 -0.87 -13.00
C SER A 96 -11.91 -2.39 -13.15
N LEU A 97 -11.75 -3.11 -12.04
CA LEU A 97 -11.79 -4.56 -12.02
C LEU A 97 -13.21 -5.10 -12.28
N LEU A 98 -14.24 -4.40 -11.80
CA LEU A 98 -15.63 -4.71 -12.10
C LEU A 98 -15.95 -4.51 -13.59
N SER A 99 -15.50 -3.41 -14.20
CA SER A 99 -15.59 -3.21 -15.65
C SER A 99 -14.87 -4.31 -16.42
N THR A 100 -13.70 -4.73 -15.93
CA THR A 100 -12.93 -5.83 -16.52
C THR A 100 -13.72 -7.14 -16.44
N ALA A 101 -14.33 -7.44 -15.28
CA ALA A 101 -15.14 -8.63 -15.06
C ALA A 101 -16.32 -8.70 -16.05
N ILE A 102 -17.04 -7.60 -16.21
CA ILE A 102 -18.15 -7.48 -17.18
C ILE A 102 -17.62 -7.66 -18.61
N GLY A 103 -16.50 -7.01 -18.95
CA GLY A 103 -15.90 -7.07 -20.29
C GLY A 103 -15.41 -8.46 -20.70
N ILE A 104 -14.99 -9.30 -19.75
CA ILE A 104 -14.60 -10.70 -20.00
C ILE A 104 -15.78 -11.69 -19.94
N GLY A 105 -17.01 -11.20 -19.86
CA GLY A 105 -18.23 -12.01 -19.88
C GLY A 105 -18.49 -12.78 -18.58
N LEU A 106 -18.26 -12.16 -17.42
CA LEU A 106 -18.81 -12.64 -16.16
C LEU A 106 -20.28 -12.21 -16.04
N GLU A 107 -21.15 -13.19 -15.80
CA GLU A 107 -22.57 -12.96 -15.53
C GLU A 107 -22.73 -12.58 -14.05
N LEU A 108 -22.77 -11.28 -13.79
CA LEU A 108 -23.03 -10.70 -12.47
C LEU A 108 -24.53 -10.38 -12.35
N THR A 109 -25.22 -10.88 -11.32
CA THR A 109 -26.63 -10.52 -11.05
C THR A 109 -26.71 -9.30 -10.13
N ILE A 110 -25.91 -8.28 -10.41
CA ILE A 110 -25.90 -7.01 -9.66
C ILE A 110 -26.88 -6.05 -10.35
N PRO A 111 -27.72 -5.32 -9.60
CA PRO A 111 -28.56 -4.27 -10.17
C PRO A 111 -27.74 -3.26 -10.98
N GLN A 112 -28.20 -2.90 -12.18
CA GLN A 112 -27.50 -1.92 -13.02
C GLN A 112 -27.27 -0.60 -12.29
N THR A 113 -28.19 -0.20 -11.41
CA THR A 113 -28.06 0.99 -10.57
C THR A 113 -26.85 0.94 -9.64
N ASP A 114 -26.51 -0.23 -9.10
CA ASP A 114 -25.35 -0.40 -8.22
C ASP A 114 -24.05 -0.36 -9.05
N VAL A 115 -24.05 -1.00 -10.24
CA VAL A 115 -22.93 -0.93 -11.17
C VAL A 115 -22.68 0.53 -11.59
N ASP A 116 -23.71 1.25 -12.00
CA ASP A 116 -23.62 2.65 -12.40
C ASP A 116 -23.13 3.53 -11.24
N GLY A 117 -23.61 3.28 -10.02
CA GLY A 117 -23.15 3.97 -8.81
C GLY A 117 -21.66 3.77 -8.54
N ILE A 118 -21.17 2.53 -8.65
CA ILE A 118 -19.76 2.18 -8.46
C ILE A 118 -18.87 2.82 -9.56
N LEU A 119 -19.32 2.82 -10.81
CA LEU A 119 -18.60 3.46 -11.91
C LEU A 119 -18.60 4.99 -11.79
N HIS A 120 -19.69 5.58 -11.30
CA HIS A 120 -19.77 7.01 -11.03
C HIS A 120 -18.74 7.45 -9.97
N LEU A 121 -18.56 6.67 -8.89
CA LEU A 121 -17.53 6.95 -7.87
C LEU A 121 -16.12 7.00 -8.49
N ARG A 122 -15.82 6.08 -9.42
CA ARG A 122 -14.55 6.10 -10.17
C ARG A 122 -14.41 7.35 -11.02
N GLU A 123 -15.47 7.76 -11.72
CA GLU A 123 -15.43 8.97 -12.54
C GLU A 123 -15.24 10.24 -11.70
N GLU A 124 -15.88 10.33 -10.53
CA GLU A 124 -15.66 11.42 -9.58
C GLU A 124 -14.21 11.46 -9.12
N GLU A 125 -13.63 10.31 -8.77
CA GLU A 125 -12.23 10.22 -8.33
C GLU A 125 -11.25 10.57 -9.46
N LEU A 126 -11.50 10.13 -10.70
CA LEU A 126 -10.71 10.54 -11.86
C LEU A 126 -10.82 12.03 -12.15
N LYS A 127 -12.00 12.64 -12.02
CA LYS A 127 -12.18 14.09 -12.15
C LYS A 127 -11.41 14.84 -11.06
N ARG A 128 -11.44 14.33 -9.82
CA ARG A 128 -10.64 14.86 -8.71
C ARG A 128 -9.14 14.82 -9.04
N LEU A 129 -8.63 13.69 -9.52
CA LEU A 129 -7.23 13.52 -9.93
C LEU A 129 -6.84 14.42 -11.12
N ALA A 130 -7.73 14.59 -12.10
CA ALA A 130 -7.48 15.47 -13.24
C ALA A 130 -7.34 16.94 -12.83
N GLY A 131 -8.15 17.39 -11.85
CA GLY A 131 -8.08 18.75 -11.31
C GLY A 131 -6.96 18.98 -10.30
N ASP A 132 -6.36 17.91 -9.76
CA ASP A 132 -5.33 17.97 -8.73
C ASP A 132 -3.96 18.34 -9.34
N LYS A 133 -3.37 19.41 -8.81
CA LYS A 133 -2.08 19.97 -9.23
C LYS A 133 -0.96 19.68 -8.22
N SER A 134 -1.21 18.86 -7.21
CA SER A 134 -0.21 18.49 -6.22
C SER A 134 0.89 17.63 -6.85
N CYS A 135 2.13 17.82 -6.37
CA CYS A 135 3.28 17.08 -6.86
C CYS A 135 3.20 15.58 -6.55
N GLY A 136 2.50 15.19 -5.48
CA GLY A 136 2.36 13.78 -5.07
C GLY A 136 1.37 12.96 -5.89
N LYS A 137 0.59 13.59 -6.76
CA LYS A 137 -0.42 12.91 -7.58
C LYS A 137 0.19 11.82 -8.45
N ASP A 138 1.33 12.09 -9.10
CA ASP A 138 1.99 11.13 -9.99
C ASP A 138 2.39 9.86 -9.22
N ALA A 139 2.91 10.02 -7.99
CA ALA A 139 3.27 8.90 -7.13
C ALA A 139 2.03 8.08 -6.73
N TYR A 140 0.91 8.73 -6.43
CA TYR A 140 -0.35 8.06 -6.15
C TYR A 140 -0.90 7.29 -7.36
N MET A 141 -0.94 7.92 -8.53
CA MET A 141 -1.39 7.28 -9.77
C MET A 141 -0.51 6.07 -10.13
N ALA A 142 0.81 6.19 -9.96
CA ALA A 142 1.74 5.09 -10.13
C ALA A 142 1.50 3.96 -9.12
N TYR A 143 1.16 4.27 -7.87
CA TYR A 143 0.88 3.27 -6.84
C TYR A 143 -0.39 2.45 -7.14
N ILE A 144 -1.40 3.07 -7.74
CA ILE A 144 -2.68 2.43 -8.09
C ILE A 144 -2.74 1.96 -9.55
N ALA A 145 -1.59 1.77 -10.20
CA ALA A 145 -1.49 1.54 -11.63
C ALA A 145 -2.30 0.32 -12.12
N GLU A 146 -2.52 -0.69 -11.28
CA GLU A 146 -3.36 -1.85 -11.59
C GLU A 146 -4.82 -1.49 -11.88
N GLY A 147 -5.31 -0.37 -11.32
CA GLY A 147 -6.64 0.15 -11.56
C GLY A 147 -6.72 1.10 -12.77
N LEU A 148 -5.59 1.61 -13.25
CA LEU A 148 -5.54 2.55 -14.38
C LEU A 148 -5.19 1.86 -15.70
N GLY A 149 -4.33 0.82 -15.65
CA GLY A 149 -3.94 0.03 -16.81
C GLY A 149 -3.43 0.87 -17.98
N ASN A 150 -4.10 0.76 -19.13
CA ASN A 150 -3.73 1.49 -20.36
C ASN A 150 -3.99 3.00 -20.30
N GLN A 151 -4.69 3.51 -19.28
CA GLN A 151 -4.94 4.95 -19.11
C GLN A 151 -3.74 5.68 -18.48
N LEU A 152 -2.77 4.94 -17.96
CA LEU A 152 -1.58 5.48 -17.30
C LEU A 152 -0.46 5.74 -18.32
N ASP A 153 0.26 6.84 -18.17
CA ASP A 153 1.52 7.05 -18.89
C ASP A 153 2.63 6.23 -18.21
N TRP A 154 2.90 5.06 -18.79
CA TRP A 154 3.92 4.15 -18.26
C TRP A 154 5.33 4.72 -18.36
N ASN A 155 5.63 5.60 -19.32
CA ASN A 155 6.96 6.21 -19.45
C ASN A 155 7.27 7.10 -18.23
N GLU A 156 6.31 7.95 -17.85
CA GLU A 156 6.41 8.77 -16.64
C GLU A 156 6.37 7.94 -15.37
N THR A 157 5.66 6.82 -15.37
CA THR A 157 5.55 5.92 -14.21
C THR A 157 6.87 5.22 -13.90
N MET A 158 7.71 4.93 -14.91
CA MET A 158 8.99 4.22 -14.72
C MET A 158 9.93 4.88 -13.71
N LYS A 159 9.79 6.20 -13.45
CA LYS A 159 10.58 6.91 -12.42
C LYS A 159 10.37 6.38 -11.00
N PHE A 160 9.28 5.65 -10.75
CA PHE A 160 8.96 5.05 -9.45
C PHE A 160 9.43 3.58 -9.32
N GLN A 161 10.03 3.00 -10.36
CA GLN A 161 10.59 1.65 -10.28
C GLN A 161 11.85 1.62 -9.40
N ARG A 162 11.89 0.70 -8.45
CA ARG A 162 13.02 0.47 -7.54
C ARG A 162 14.11 -0.37 -8.18
N LYS A 163 15.31 -0.41 -7.58
CA LYS A 163 16.42 -1.24 -8.09
C LYS A 163 16.08 -2.74 -8.12
N ASN A 164 15.24 -3.19 -7.18
CA ASN A 164 14.76 -4.58 -7.16
C ASN A 164 13.75 -4.92 -8.28
N GLY A 165 13.37 -3.95 -9.13
CA GLY A 165 12.41 -4.11 -10.23
C GLY A 165 10.96 -3.84 -9.87
N SER A 166 10.64 -3.71 -8.58
CA SER A 166 9.28 -3.45 -8.11
C SER A 166 8.86 -1.99 -8.26
N PHE A 167 7.55 -1.78 -8.29
CA PHE A 167 6.92 -0.49 -8.04
C PHE A 167 6.41 -0.48 -6.60
N PHE A 168 6.97 0.41 -5.77
CA PHE A 168 6.59 0.57 -4.36
C PHE A 168 6.65 -0.72 -3.52
N ASP A 169 7.49 -1.70 -3.88
CA ASP A 169 7.49 -3.05 -3.30
C ASP A 169 6.13 -3.80 -3.43
N SER A 170 5.18 -3.28 -4.21
CA SER A 170 3.83 -3.83 -4.39
C SER A 170 3.78 -4.84 -5.53
N PRO A 171 3.47 -6.14 -5.28
CA PRO A 171 3.36 -7.13 -6.34
C PRO A 171 2.17 -6.90 -7.28
N SER A 172 1.08 -6.27 -6.83
CA SER A 172 -0.08 -5.97 -7.68
C SER A 172 0.27 -4.88 -8.69
N THR A 173 0.81 -3.77 -8.21
CA THR A 173 1.27 -2.63 -9.03
C THR A 173 2.37 -3.06 -9.99
N THR A 174 3.33 -3.88 -9.52
CA THR A 174 4.42 -4.41 -10.36
C THR A 174 3.89 -5.40 -11.41
N ALA A 175 2.89 -6.22 -11.09
CA ALA A 175 2.25 -7.08 -12.09
C ALA A 175 1.53 -6.27 -13.18
N ALA A 176 0.97 -5.10 -12.85
CA ALA A 176 0.36 -4.22 -13.83
C ALA A 176 1.38 -3.72 -14.86
N SER A 177 2.60 -3.34 -14.45
CA SER A 177 3.63 -2.91 -15.41
C SER A 177 4.02 -4.01 -16.39
N VAL A 178 4.08 -5.27 -15.94
CA VAL A 178 4.30 -6.42 -16.83
C VAL A 178 3.14 -6.61 -17.80
N ILE A 179 1.90 -6.52 -17.32
CA ILE A 179 0.70 -6.74 -18.14
C ILE A 179 0.53 -5.66 -19.21
N PHE A 180 0.76 -4.39 -18.86
CA PHE A 180 0.42 -3.24 -19.72
C PHE A 180 1.62 -2.63 -20.46
N ASN A 181 2.85 -2.79 -19.96
CA ASN A 181 4.05 -2.17 -20.53
C ASN A 181 5.19 -3.17 -20.87
N TYR A 182 5.04 -4.44 -20.51
CA TYR A 182 6.09 -5.48 -20.65
C TYR A 182 7.45 -5.05 -20.09
N ASP A 183 7.52 -4.91 -18.77
CA ASP A 183 8.74 -4.57 -18.05
C ASP A 183 9.49 -5.82 -17.58
N GLU A 184 10.71 -6.03 -18.11
CA GLU A 184 11.54 -7.20 -17.78
C GLU A 184 12.04 -7.20 -16.33
N LYS A 185 12.38 -6.03 -15.77
CA LYS A 185 12.84 -5.93 -14.37
C LYS A 185 11.68 -6.21 -13.40
N ALA A 186 10.50 -5.72 -13.74
CA ALA A 186 9.28 -6.04 -13.00
C ALA A 186 9.01 -7.56 -13.04
N LEU A 187 9.14 -8.20 -14.21
CA LEU A 187 8.97 -9.65 -14.30
C LEU A 187 9.97 -10.42 -13.43
N GLN A 188 11.25 -10.02 -13.43
CA GLN A 188 12.28 -10.61 -12.57
C GLN A 188 11.95 -10.48 -11.08
N TYR A 189 11.40 -9.34 -10.65
CA TYR A 189 10.90 -9.18 -9.28
C TYR A 189 9.77 -10.17 -8.95
N LEU A 190 8.81 -10.35 -9.86
CA LEU A 190 7.69 -11.26 -9.65
C LEU A 190 8.14 -12.74 -9.62
N ASP A 191 9.10 -13.12 -10.48
CA ASP A 191 9.75 -14.44 -10.44
C ASP A 191 10.44 -14.68 -9.10
N LEU A 192 11.13 -13.68 -8.56
CA LEU A 192 11.77 -13.75 -7.24
C LEU A 192 10.72 -14.04 -6.14
N LEU A 193 9.56 -13.38 -6.17
CA LEU A 193 8.51 -13.62 -5.17
C LEU A 193 8.00 -15.05 -5.22
N VAL A 194 7.73 -15.57 -6.42
CA VAL A 194 7.24 -16.94 -6.60
C VAL A 194 8.31 -17.95 -6.20
N SER A 195 9.59 -17.66 -6.42
CA SER A 195 10.69 -18.52 -5.93
C SER A 195 10.77 -18.58 -4.40
N HIS A 196 10.41 -17.49 -3.70
CA HIS A 196 10.52 -17.38 -2.25
C HIS A 196 9.26 -17.88 -1.51
N PHE A 197 8.08 -17.53 -2.00
CA PHE A 197 6.80 -17.82 -1.34
C PHE A 197 5.98 -18.93 -2.04
N GLY A 198 6.47 -19.44 -3.17
CA GLY A 198 5.76 -20.40 -3.99
C GLY A 198 4.54 -19.75 -4.64
N SER A 199 3.36 -20.21 -4.26
CA SER A 199 2.12 -19.91 -4.98
C SER A 199 1.32 -18.74 -4.40
N ALA A 200 1.62 -18.29 -3.19
CA ALA A 200 1.02 -17.09 -2.60
C ALA A 200 2.06 -15.98 -2.57
N VAL A 201 1.69 -14.74 -2.84
CA VAL A 201 2.59 -13.59 -2.66
C VAL A 201 2.00 -12.59 -1.67
N PRO A 202 2.81 -11.89 -0.89
CA PRO A 202 2.33 -10.84 0.00
C PRO A 202 1.85 -9.61 -0.78
N THR A 203 1.25 -8.63 -0.09
CA THR A 203 0.89 -7.34 -0.68
C THR A 203 2.08 -6.39 -0.82
N VAL A 204 3.18 -6.63 -0.08
CA VAL A 204 4.41 -5.84 -0.10
C VAL A 204 5.61 -6.78 0.10
N TYR A 205 6.68 -6.65 -0.70
CA TYR A 205 7.94 -7.37 -0.49
C TYR A 205 9.16 -6.63 -1.10
N PRO A 206 10.37 -6.68 -0.51
CA PRO A 206 10.75 -7.34 0.75
C PRO A 206 9.95 -6.82 1.94
N ILE A 207 9.87 -7.61 3.02
CA ILE A 207 9.28 -7.10 4.28
C ILE A 207 10.08 -5.85 4.65
N ASN A 208 9.40 -4.71 4.57
CA ASN A 208 10.03 -3.41 4.73
C ASN A 208 10.71 -3.37 6.09
N ILE A 209 11.99 -2.94 6.12
CA ILE A 209 12.75 -2.65 7.34
C ILE A 209 11.94 -1.80 8.34
N GLN A 210 10.98 -1.01 7.85
CA GLN A 210 9.94 -0.34 8.64
C GLN A 210 9.24 -1.24 9.66
N PHE A 211 8.88 -2.49 9.30
CA PHE A 211 8.22 -3.41 10.22
C PHE A 211 9.16 -3.86 11.35
N GLN A 212 10.43 -4.14 11.03
CA GLN A 212 11.43 -4.47 12.04
C GLN A 212 11.68 -3.29 12.98
N LEU A 213 11.80 -2.08 12.42
CA LEU A 213 11.91 -0.85 13.22
C LEU A 213 10.66 -0.58 14.07
N SER A 214 9.46 -0.89 13.55
CA SER A 214 8.20 -0.77 14.30
C SER A 214 8.15 -1.76 15.47
N LEU A 215 8.67 -2.97 15.28
CA LEU A 215 8.80 -3.96 16.34
C LEU A 215 9.76 -3.45 17.43
N VAL A 216 10.95 -2.98 17.06
CA VAL A 216 11.93 -2.39 18.00
C VAL A 216 11.30 -1.24 18.79
N ASP A 217 10.66 -0.30 18.09
CA ASP A 217 9.99 0.85 18.70
C ASP A 217 8.87 0.43 19.66
N SER A 218 8.11 -0.61 19.33
CA SER A 218 7.05 -1.15 20.19
C SER A 218 7.61 -1.82 21.44
N LEU A 219 8.66 -2.64 21.31
CA LEU A 219 9.33 -3.30 22.43
C LEU A 219 9.94 -2.28 23.40
N GLN A 220 10.51 -1.19 22.86
CA GLN A 220 11.05 -0.09 23.66
C GLN A 220 9.96 0.68 24.40
N LYS A 221 8.84 1.01 23.72
CA LYS A 221 7.70 1.71 24.34
C LYS A 221 7.03 0.91 25.45
N VAL A 222 6.90 -0.41 25.29
CA VAL A 222 6.31 -1.30 26.31
C VAL A 222 7.29 -1.60 27.45
N GLY A 223 8.59 -1.31 27.27
CA GLY A 223 9.61 -1.48 28.30
C GLY A 223 10.15 -2.90 28.45
N ILE A 224 9.92 -3.78 27.47
CA ILE A 224 10.35 -5.19 27.45
C ILE A 224 11.51 -5.46 26.49
N TYR A 225 12.24 -4.42 26.07
CA TYR A 225 13.34 -4.53 25.11
C TYR A 225 14.57 -5.29 25.67
N LYS A 226 14.75 -5.31 27.00
CA LYS A 226 15.92 -5.96 27.63
C LYS A 226 15.93 -7.47 27.40
N GLN A 227 14.75 -8.09 27.26
CA GLN A 227 14.61 -9.51 26.95
C GLN A 227 15.02 -9.86 25.51
N PHE A 228 15.07 -8.87 24.62
CA PHE A 228 15.34 -9.03 23.18
C PHE A 228 16.54 -8.20 22.72
N SER A 229 17.51 -7.95 23.61
CA SER A 229 18.60 -7.02 23.31
C SER A 229 19.48 -7.48 22.15
N SER A 230 19.69 -8.79 21.99
CA SER A 230 20.48 -9.33 20.87
C SER A 230 19.76 -9.08 19.55
N GLU A 231 18.47 -9.43 19.48
CA GLU A 231 17.65 -9.32 18.28
C GLU A 231 17.45 -7.85 17.88
N ILE A 232 17.28 -6.96 18.87
CA ILE A 232 17.19 -5.52 18.63
C ILE A 232 18.52 -4.98 18.08
N ASN A 233 19.66 -5.38 18.64
CA ASN A 233 20.96 -4.96 18.14
C ASN A 233 21.20 -5.46 16.71
N ASP A 234 20.85 -6.70 16.38
CA ASP A 234 20.98 -7.23 15.03
C ASP A 234 20.16 -6.41 14.01
N ILE A 235 18.94 -6.02 14.36
CA ILE A 235 18.09 -5.16 13.53
C ILE A 235 18.70 -3.76 13.36
N LEU A 236 19.19 -3.17 14.45
CA LEU A 236 19.78 -1.82 14.42
C LEU A 236 21.12 -1.80 13.67
N ASP A 237 21.97 -2.82 13.82
CA ASP A 237 23.23 -2.95 13.09
C ASP A 237 23.00 -3.09 11.58
N MET A 238 22.02 -3.91 11.19
CA MET A 238 21.62 -4.01 9.78
C MET A 238 21.06 -2.68 9.26
N THR A 239 20.21 -2.02 10.05
CA THR A 239 19.65 -0.70 9.71
C THR A 239 20.76 0.33 9.55
N TYR A 240 21.76 0.32 10.43
CA TYR A 240 22.90 1.23 10.38
C TYR A 240 23.75 1.01 9.13
N SER A 241 24.02 -0.25 8.77
CA SER A 241 24.72 -0.58 7.53
C SER A 241 23.98 -0.03 6.30
N LEU A 242 22.66 -0.21 6.23
CA LEU A 242 21.84 0.32 5.14
C LEU A 242 21.79 1.85 5.14
N TRP A 243 21.78 2.47 6.33
CA TRP A 243 21.80 3.93 6.49
C TRP A 243 23.10 4.53 5.93
N LEU A 244 24.26 3.97 6.29
CA LEU A 244 25.57 4.41 5.80
C LEU A 244 25.69 4.30 4.27
N GLN A 245 25.06 3.27 3.68
CA GLN A 245 25.07 3.05 2.24
C GLN A 245 24.06 3.93 1.48
N ARG A 246 23.23 4.72 2.19
CA ARG A 246 22.06 5.42 1.63
C ARG A 246 21.19 4.48 0.79
N ASP A 247 20.93 3.28 1.32
CA ASP A 247 20.16 2.26 0.61
C ASP A 247 18.72 2.73 0.34
N GLU A 248 18.20 2.36 -0.83
CA GLU A 248 16.87 2.78 -1.29
C GLU A 248 15.74 2.33 -0.35
N LYS A 249 15.93 1.21 0.36
CA LYS A 249 14.96 0.69 1.35
C LYS A 249 14.72 1.66 2.50
N ILE A 250 15.71 2.50 2.81
CA ILE A 250 15.59 3.55 3.82
C ILE A 250 15.23 4.88 3.15
N VAL A 251 15.99 5.30 2.14
CA VAL A 251 15.89 6.66 1.58
C VAL A 251 14.58 6.91 0.82
N LEU A 252 14.03 5.91 0.12
CA LEU A 252 12.81 6.13 -0.68
C LEU A 252 11.52 6.06 0.14
N ASP A 253 11.54 5.47 1.34
CA ASP A 253 10.40 5.47 2.25
C ASP A 253 10.64 6.45 3.39
N ILE A 254 9.93 7.58 3.34
CA ILE A 254 10.08 8.68 4.32
C ILE A 254 9.80 8.21 5.75
N THR A 255 8.82 7.32 5.95
CA THR A 255 8.49 6.81 7.29
C THR A 255 9.62 5.95 7.81
N THR A 256 10.13 5.02 6.98
CA THR A 256 11.30 4.21 7.30
C THR A 256 12.51 5.08 7.63
N CYS A 257 12.81 6.08 6.80
CA CYS A 257 13.94 6.97 7.00
C CYS A 257 13.87 7.68 8.36
N ALA A 258 12.71 8.24 8.70
CA ALA A 258 12.48 8.90 9.98
C ALA A 258 12.63 7.95 11.17
N MET A 259 12.08 6.73 11.07
CA MET A 259 12.20 5.71 12.12
C MET A 259 13.63 5.23 12.28
N ALA A 260 14.34 4.95 11.17
CA ALA A 260 15.73 4.51 11.18
C ALA A 260 16.62 5.55 11.86
N PHE A 261 16.53 6.81 11.42
CA PHE A 261 17.26 7.92 12.03
C PHE A 261 17.02 8.00 13.54
N ARG A 262 15.73 7.99 13.93
CA ARG A 262 15.33 8.15 15.34
C ARG A 262 15.86 7.01 16.20
N LEU A 263 15.63 5.77 15.78
CA LEU A 263 15.98 4.59 16.56
C LEU A 263 17.50 4.39 16.61
N LEU A 264 18.22 4.59 15.50
CA LEU A 264 19.69 4.54 15.49
C LEU A 264 20.28 5.57 16.45
N ARG A 265 19.85 6.84 16.35
CA ARG A 265 20.36 7.91 17.21
C ARG A 265 20.03 7.67 18.70
N MET A 266 18.83 7.21 19.02
CA MET A 266 18.44 6.87 20.40
C MET A 266 19.25 5.71 21.00
N ASN A 267 19.82 4.84 20.17
CA ASN A 267 20.61 3.69 20.60
C ASN A 267 22.14 3.93 20.46
N GLY A 268 22.55 5.19 20.28
CA GLY A 268 23.97 5.58 20.33
C GLY A 268 24.75 5.40 19.03
N TYR A 269 24.09 5.06 17.92
CA TYR A 269 24.74 5.02 16.61
C TYR A 269 25.03 6.43 16.11
N ASP A 270 26.20 6.59 15.49
CA ASP A 270 26.62 7.86 14.88
C ASP A 270 25.92 8.07 13.53
N VAL A 271 24.77 8.75 13.58
CA VAL A 271 23.99 9.13 12.41
C VAL A 271 23.90 10.66 12.33
N SER A 272 24.32 11.26 11.21
CA SER A 272 24.17 12.71 10.94
C SER A 272 22.74 13.05 10.47
N SER A 273 22.27 14.27 10.77
CA SER A 273 21.02 14.80 10.21
C SER A 273 21.08 15.00 8.69
N ASP A 274 22.27 15.05 8.09
CA ASP A 274 22.46 15.11 6.63
C ASP A 274 21.79 13.94 5.88
N GLY A 275 21.60 12.81 6.54
CA GLY A 275 20.84 11.68 5.99
C GLY A 275 19.36 12.01 5.76
N MET A 276 18.82 12.98 6.50
CA MET A 276 17.44 13.46 6.42
C MET A 276 17.27 14.67 5.46
N SER A 277 18.34 15.13 4.81
CA SER A 277 18.30 16.34 3.96
C SER A 277 17.23 16.26 2.84
N HIS A 278 17.03 15.08 2.25
CA HIS A 278 16.02 14.85 1.21
C HIS A 278 14.56 14.97 1.69
N VAL A 279 14.31 14.99 3.01
CA VAL A 279 12.97 15.20 3.62
C VAL A 279 12.91 16.48 4.46
N ALA A 280 13.95 17.32 4.41
CA ALA A 280 14.01 18.56 5.16
C ALA A 280 12.91 19.54 4.72
N GLU A 281 12.61 19.56 3.42
CA GLU A 281 11.62 20.44 2.83
C GLU A 281 10.24 19.78 2.74
N LEU A 282 9.20 20.55 3.07
CA LEU A 282 7.79 20.14 2.91
C LEU A 282 7.44 19.79 1.44
N SER A 283 8.09 20.42 0.47
CA SER A 283 7.95 20.16 -0.96
C SER A 283 8.24 18.69 -1.31
N SER A 284 9.32 18.14 -0.75
CA SER A 284 9.71 16.74 -0.93
C SER A 284 8.64 15.80 -0.37
N PHE A 285 8.19 16.06 0.87
CA PHE A 285 7.12 15.27 1.47
C PHE A 285 5.83 15.33 0.65
N THR A 286 5.37 16.52 0.25
CA THR A 286 4.14 16.68 -0.53
C THR A 286 4.21 16.09 -1.95
N SER A 287 5.42 15.91 -2.49
CA SER A 287 5.67 15.20 -3.76
C SER A 287 5.68 13.67 -3.62
N SER A 288 5.71 13.14 -2.41
CA SER A 288 5.74 11.70 -2.16
C SER A 288 4.34 11.08 -2.08
N LEU A 289 4.26 9.76 -2.22
CA LEU A 289 3.03 9.00 -1.96
C LEU A 289 2.49 9.26 -0.54
N LYS A 290 3.37 9.37 0.46
CA LYS A 290 2.98 9.62 1.86
C LYS A 290 2.37 11.01 2.06
N GLY A 291 2.90 12.02 1.36
CA GLY A 291 2.34 13.36 1.36
C GLY A 291 0.98 13.41 0.69
N TYR A 292 0.84 12.74 -0.46
CA TYR A 292 -0.43 12.66 -1.16
C TYR A 292 -1.53 11.99 -0.34
N LEU A 293 -1.20 10.87 0.32
CA LEU A 293 -2.10 10.15 1.22
C LEU A 293 -2.33 10.87 2.55
N ASN A 294 -1.69 12.03 2.76
CA ASN A 294 -1.76 12.80 3.99
C ASN A 294 -1.48 11.94 5.24
N ASP A 295 -0.45 11.08 5.16
CA ASP A 295 -0.15 10.04 6.15
C ASP A 295 0.28 10.65 7.50
N THR A 296 -0.67 10.71 8.44
CA THR A 296 -0.44 11.26 9.79
C THR A 296 0.64 10.48 10.56
N LYS A 297 0.77 9.17 10.34
CA LYS A 297 1.79 8.36 11.03
C LYS A 297 3.19 8.76 10.55
N CYS A 298 3.35 8.96 9.24
CA CYS A 298 4.60 9.45 8.66
C CYS A 298 4.99 10.82 9.25
N ILE A 299 4.05 11.78 9.29
CA ILE A 299 4.29 13.12 9.84
C ILE A 299 4.66 13.05 11.32
N LEU A 300 3.99 12.19 12.10
CA LEU A 300 4.29 11.99 13.52
C LEU A 300 5.69 11.40 13.73
N GLU A 301 6.13 10.44 12.91
CA GLU A 301 7.48 9.89 13.01
C GLU A 301 8.56 10.93 12.66
N LEU A 302 8.32 11.77 11.64
CA LEU A 302 9.21 12.89 11.32
C LEU A 302 9.31 13.92 12.46
N TYR A 303 8.17 14.24 13.08
CA TYR A 303 8.15 15.13 14.24
C TYR A 303 8.92 14.53 15.43
N LYS A 304 8.79 13.22 15.69
CA LYS A 304 9.57 12.56 16.75
C LYS A 304 11.06 12.54 16.43
N ALA A 305 11.42 12.25 15.18
CA ALA A 305 12.81 12.22 14.72
C ALA A 305 13.50 13.58 14.92
N SER A 306 12.83 14.69 14.60
CA SER A 306 13.39 16.04 14.76
C SER A 306 13.64 16.45 16.21
N LYS A 307 13.04 15.77 17.20
CA LYS A 307 13.32 16.01 18.63
C LYS A 307 14.64 15.44 19.11
N LEU A 308 15.37 14.69 18.28
CA LEU A 308 16.72 14.22 18.59
C LEU A 308 17.81 15.17 18.08
N CYS A 309 17.50 16.46 18.06
CA CYS A 309 18.45 17.50 17.69
C CYS A 309 19.58 17.57 18.73
N LEU A 310 20.83 17.56 18.26
CA LEU A 310 22.03 17.55 19.12
C LEU A 310 22.72 18.92 19.19
N SER A 311 22.39 19.84 18.27
CA SER A 311 22.99 21.17 18.15
C SER A 311 21.90 22.18 17.80
N GLU A 312 22.01 23.41 18.32
CA GLU A 312 21.08 24.50 17.99
C GLU A 312 21.17 24.95 16.52
N ASP A 313 22.22 24.52 15.79
CA ASP A 313 22.45 24.88 14.38
C ASP A 313 22.00 23.79 13.36
N ASP A 314 21.26 22.77 13.80
CA ASP A 314 20.79 21.67 12.91
C ASP A 314 19.55 22.08 12.09
N VAL A 315 19.80 22.89 11.06
CA VAL A 315 18.77 23.45 10.16
C VAL A 315 17.87 22.36 9.55
N ILE A 316 18.40 21.16 9.30
CA ILE A 316 17.63 20.04 8.71
C ILE A 316 16.52 19.61 9.68
N LEU A 317 16.88 19.31 10.93
CA LEU A 317 15.91 18.86 11.91
C LEU A 317 14.96 19.98 12.33
N ASP A 318 15.44 21.22 12.38
CA ASP A 318 14.60 22.39 12.67
C ASP A 318 13.52 22.58 11.60
N ASN A 319 13.89 22.51 10.33
CA ASN A 319 12.92 22.58 9.24
C ASN A 319 11.88 21.46 9.37
N ILE A 320 12.32 20.21 9.58
CA ILE A 320 11.43 19.06 9.79
C ILE A 320 10.51 19.31 10.98
N ALA A 321 11.02 19.80 12.11
CA ALA A 321 10.24 20.10 13.30
C ALA A 321 9.15 21.15 13.02
N ILE A 322 9.50 22.24 12.33
CA ILE A 322 8.58 23.35 12.04
C ILE A 322 7.42 22.87 11.18
N TRP A 323 7.69 22.26 10.03
CA TRP A 323 6.62 21.91 9.10
C TRP A 323 5.81 20.72 9.60
N SER A 324 6.43 19.70 10.19
CA SER A 324 5.70 18.54 10.72
C SER A 324 4.81 18.92 11.90
N ALA A 325 5.26 19.81 12.79
CA ALA A 325 4.43 20.33 13.87
C ALA A 325 3.24 21.14 13.34
N SER A 326 3.46 21.96 12.30
CA SER A 326 2.40 22.74 11.67
C SER A 326 1.30 21.83 11.12
N LEU A 327 1.66 20.80 10.36
CA LEU A 327 0.69 19.85 9.80
C LEU A 327 -0.03 19.03 10.88
N LEU A 328 0.68 18.62 11.93
CA LEU A 328 0.05 17.90 13.06
C LEU A 328 -0.97 18.79 13.79
N LYS A 329 -0.66 20.08 13.99
CA LYS A 329 -1.60 21.04 14.58
C LYS A 329 -2.82 21.26 13.68
N GLU A 330 -2.62 21.43 12.38
CA GLU A 330 -3.71 21.56 11.41
C GLU A 330 -4.66 20.35 11.48
N LYS A 331 -4.09 19.13 11.50
CA LYS A 331 -4.86 17.89 11.62
C LYS A 331 -5.62 17.77 12.95
N LEU A 332 -5.04 18.23 14.05
CA LEU A 332 -5.72 18.27 15.34
C LEU A 332 -6.92 19.23 15.27
N CYS A 333 -6.74 20.43 14.73
CA CYS A 333 -7.81 21.41 14.56
C CYS A 333 -8.90 20.91 13.59
N SER A 334 -8.54 20.26 12.48
CA SER A 334 -9.52 19.74 11.51
C SER A 334 -10.33 18.57 12.08
N ASN A 335 -9.69 17.71 12.88
CA ASN A 335 -10.36 16.59 13.54
C ASN A 335 -11.23 17.05 14.71
N GLU A 336 -10.87 18.14 15.40
CA GLU A 336 -11.73 18.79 16.40
C GLU A 336 -12.99 19.38 15.76
N VAL A 337 -12.93 19.87 14.51
CA VAL A 337 -14.11 20.30 13.74
C VAL A 337 -14.99 19.12 13.30
N GLN A 338 -14.42 17.91 13.15
CA GLN A 338 -15.18 16.68 12.89
C GLN A 338 -15.68 15.95 14.15
N ARG A 339 -15.27 16.38 15.35
CA ARG A 339 -15.86 15.91 16.60
C ARG A 339 -17.11 16.74 16.90
N GLU A 340 -18.26 16.35 16.34
CA GLU A 340 -19.50 16.56 17.08
C GLU A 340 -19.40 15.76 18.39
N PRO A 341 -19.78 16.34 19.54
CA PRO A 341 -19.53 15.73 20.82
C PRO A 341 -20.44 14.51 20.98
N ILE A 342 -19.84 13.32 20.99
CA ILE A 342 -20.46 12.14 21.59
C ILE A 342 -20.43 12.38 23.10
N PHE A 343 -21.46 13.06 23.61
CA PHE A 343 -21.83 13.03 25.02
C PHE A 343 -22.61 11.75 25.32
N ALA A 344 -22.41 11.26 26.55
CA ALA A 344 -23.04 10.12 27.26
C ALA A 344 -22.36 8.76 26.99
N GLU A 345 -21.83 8.01 27.96
CA GLU A 345 -22.00 7.94 29.43
C GLU A 345 -20.63 7.50 30.02
N VAL A 346 -19.98 8.09 31.04
CA VAL A 346 -20.30 8.24 32.47
C VAL A 346 -20.81 6.95 33.14
N LEU A 347 -19.88 6.30 33.87
CA LEU A 347 -20.04 5.39 35.03
C LEU A 347 -20.54 3.95 34.77
N SER A 348 -19.60 2.99 34.82
CA SER A 348 -19.42 2.07 35.98
C SER A 348 -18.14 1.26 35.83
#